data_AF-A0A7S3JMN4-F1
#
_entry.id   AF-A0A7S3JMN4-F1
#
_cell.length_a   1.000
_cell.length_b   1.000
_cell.length_c   1.000
_cell.angle_alpha   90.00
_cell.angle_beta   90.00
_cell.angle_gamma   90.00
#
_symmetry.space_group_name_H-M   'P 1'
#
loop_
_entity.id
_entity.type
_entity.pdbx_description
1 polymer ?
#
loop_
_entity_poly.entity_id
_entity_poly.type
_entity_poly.pdbx_seq_one_letter_code
_entity_poly.pdbx_strand_id
1 'polypeptide(L)'
;NIKNGLNFAQFLEAILRIIDSKAKSSDQPDNEENYRDLLQQTFQDATMSIKRKSVEDKLIVKLYTEESQMCFYDKFGLLGAIFQNRSLTNNSIHLGLPFDEFALIMSQAGIAQNDEVKEEVKEGQIKKILKSEVMQILQQIDVFDGDSEDDNDPKLLTYIDFLEGIVRVAALYPFGDREEYSSLEDKLNYVVTKLEAKFGNLVDDFEKSLSAKDEEMKFACKMVINERDDGEGESGEEGEDYG
;
A
#
# COMPACT_ATOMS: atom_id res chain seq x y z
N ASN A 1 -10.16 2.84 9.11
CA ASN A 1 -10.35 3.85 8.05
C ASN A 1 -9.21 3.67 7.06
N ILE A 2 -9.43 2.96 5.95
CA ILE A 2 -8.38 2.69 4.97
C ILE A 2 -8.18 3.99 4.17
N LYS A 3 -7.17 4.78 4.57
CA LYS A 3 -6.78 6.04 3.92
C LYS A 3 -5.93 5.84 2.67
N ASN A 4 -5.88 4.63 2.10
CA ASN A 4 -5.03 4.29 0.93
C ASN A 4 -5.77 4.38 -0.42
N GLY A 5 -6.79 5.24 -0.56
CA GLY A 5 -7.49 5.44 -1.84
C GLY A 5 -8.43 4.31 -2.28
N LEU A 6 -8.52 3.23 -1.50
CA LEU A 6 -9.65 2.29 -1.50
C LEU A 6 -10.31 2.42 -0.13
N ASN A 7 -11.54 2.92 -0.08
CA ASN A 7 -12.31 2.89 1.15
C ASN A 7 -12.55 1.42 1.57
N PHE A 8 -12.88 1.20 2.84
CA PHE A 8 -13.03 -0.17 3.37
C PHE A 8 -14.02 -1.04 2.58
N ALA A 9 -15.07 -0.42 2.03
CA ALA A 9 -16.04 -1.13 1.19
C ALA A 9 -15.44 -1.54 -0.16
N GLN A 10 -14.62 -0.71 -0.79
CA GLN A 10 -13.93 -1.05 -2.04
C GLN A 10 -12.83 -2.09 -1.83
N PHE A 11 -12.14 -2.08 -0.68
CA PHE A 11 -11.21 -3.15 -0.30
C PHE A 11 -11.93 -4.48 -0.14
N LEU A 12 -13.06 -4.49 0.57
CA LEU A 12 -13.91 -5.68 0.69
C LEU A 12 -14.45 -6.13 -0.67
N GLU A 13 -14.89 -5.20 -1.51
CA GLU A 13 -15.37 -5.49 -2.87
C GLU A 13 -14.26 -6.10 -3.74
N ALA A 14 -13.03 -5.58 -3.66
CA ALA A 14 -11.89 -6.14 -4.37
C ALA A 14 -11.59 -7.58 -3.91
N ILE A 15 -11.61 -7.85 -2.61
CA ILE A 15 -11.47 -9.21 -2.08
C ILE A 15 -12.59 -10.10 -2.62
N LEU A 16 -13.84 -9.65 -2.56
CA LEU A 16 -14.98 -10.41 -3.06
C LEU A 16 -14.87 -10.72 -4.56
N ARG A 17 -14.40 -9.76 -5.38
CA ARG A 17 -14.16 -9.97 -6.82
C ARG A 17 -13.04 -10.99 -7.08
N ILE A 18 -11.97 -10.97 -6.29
CA ILE A 18 -10.88 -11.96 -6.39
C ILE A 18 -11.40 -13.36 -6.05
N ILE A 19 -12.18 -13.48 -4.97
CA ILE A 19 -12.78 -14.76 -4.56
C ILE A 19 -13.78 -15.25 -5.60
N ASP A 20 -14.64 -14.38 -6.14
CA ASP A 20 -15.58 -14.70 -7.21
C ASP A 20 -14.85 -15.20 -8.48
N SER A 21 -13.76 -14.53 -8.87
CA SER A 21 -12.94 -14.99 -9.99
C SER A 21 -12.34 -16.39 -9.72
N LYS A 22 -11.85 -16.65 -8.51
CA LYS A 22 -11.30 -17.96 -8.13
C LYS A 22 -12.38 -19.05 -8.07
N ALA A 23 -13.56 -18.73 -7.53
CA ALA A 23 -14.69 -19.64 -7.45
C ALA A 23 -15.19 -20.03 -8.85
N LYS A 24 -15.31 -19.07 -9.77
CA LYS A 24 -15.66 -19.31 -11.18
C LYS A 24 -14.64 -20.18 -11.93
N SER A 25 -13.37 -20.13 -11.53
CA SER A 25 -12.32 -20.99 -12.08
C SER A 25 -12.20 -22.37 -11.40
N SER A 26 -13.00 -22.64 -10.38
CA SER A 26 -13.00 -23.92 -9.67
C SER A 26 -13.97 -24.92 -10.30
N ASP A 27 -13.85 -26.19 -9.89
CA ASP A 27 -14.71 -27.27 -10.37
C ASP A 27 -16.18 -27.14 -9.89
N GLN A 28 -16.48 -26.23 -8.95
CA GLN A 28 -17.82 -25.99 -8.40
C GLN A 28 -18.15 -24.49 -8.30
N PRO A 29 -18.41 -23.82 -9.43
CA PRO A 29 -18.57 -22.36 -9.50
C PRO A 29 -19.81 -21.80 -8.79
N ASP A 30 -20.84 -22.64 -8.58
CA ASP A 30 -22.14 -22.23 -7.99
C ASP A 30 -22.33 -22.70 -6.53
N ASN A 31 -21.30 -23.25 -5.88
CA ASN A 31 -21.39 -23.72 -4.51
C ASN A 31 -21.05 -22.60 -3.51
N GLU A 32 -22.01 -22.13 -2.71
CA GLU A 32 -21.78 -21.10 -1.68
C GLU A 32 -20.73 -21.51 -0.64
N GLU A 33 -20.61 -22.81 -0.31
CA GLU A 33 -19.59 -23.30 0.61
C GLU A 33 -18.17 -23.11 0.04
N ASN A 34 -18.02 -23.20 -1.28
CA ASN A 34 -16.75 -23.00 -1.98
C ASN A 34 -16.25 -21.55 -1.88
N TYR A 35 -17.14 -20.56 -1.93
CA TYR A 35 -16.77 -19.15 -1.74
C TYR A 35 -16.20 -18.90 -0.34
N ARG A 36 -16.86 -19.48 0.67
CA ARG A 36 -16.43 -19.37 2.07
C ARG A 36 -15.06 -20.02 2.27
N ASP A 37 -14.87 -21.22 1.73
CA ASP A 37 -13.63 -21.97 1.86
C ASP A 37 -12.48 -21.25 1.14
N LEU A 38 -12.70 -20.71 -0.06
CA LEU A 38 -11.69 -19.92 -0.80
C LEU A 38 -11.31 -18.63 -0.08
N LEU A 39 -12.27 -17.95 0.55
CA LEU A 39 -12.02 -16.73 1.32
C LEU A 39 -11.21 -17.06 2.57
N GLN A 40 -11.61 -18.11 3.30
CA GLN A 40 -10.87 -18.58 4.47
C GLN A 40 -9.45 -19.04 4.11
N GLN A 41 -9.30 -19.78 3.01
CA GLN A 41 -8.01 -20.21 2.49
C GLN A 41 -7.14 -19.01 2.10
N THR A 42 -7.69 -17.99 1.43
CA THR A 42 -6.93 -16.79 1.03
C THR A 42 -6.33 -16.07 2.25
N PHE A 43 -7.07 -15.93 3.34
CA PHE A 43 -6.54 -15.34 4.58
C PHE A 43 -5.55 -16.25 5.31
N GLN A 44 -5.79 -17.57 5.31
CA GLN A 44 -4.88 -18.55 5.89
C GLN A 44 -3.54 -18.59 5.14
N ASP A 45 -3.57 -18.58 3.81
CA ASP A 45 -2.39 -18.56 2.94
C ASP A 45 -1.59 -17.28 3.15
N ALA A 46 -2.24 -16.12 3.25
CA ALA A 46 -1.58 -14.86 3.59
C ALA A 46 -0.89 -14.93 4.96
N THR A 47 -1.57 -15.49 5.97
CA THR A 47 -1.00 -15.68 7.32
C THR A 47 0.20 -16.62 7.29
N MET A 48 0.10 -17.73 6.56
CA MET A 48 1.19 -18.70 6.41
C MET A 48 2.37 -18.12 5.63
N SER A 49 2.11 -17.29 4.63
CA SER A 49 3.14 -16.55 3.88
C SER A 49 3.93 -15.64 4.81
N ILE A 50 3.25 -14.81 5.61
CA ILE A 50 3.91 -13.94 6.61
C ILE A 50 4.71 -14.77 7.62
N LYS A 51 4.14 -15.87 8.14
CA LYS A 51 4.85 -16.77 9.06
C LYS A 51 6.08 -17.39 8.41
N ARG A 52 6.00 -17.81 7.15
CA ARG A 52 7.15 -18.38 6.43
C ARG A 52 8.25 -17.34 6.24
N LYS A 53 7.89 -16.15 5.75
CA LYS A 53 8.81 -15.03 5.62
C LYS A 53 9.44 -14.65 6.97
N SER A 54 8.68 -14.73 8.07
CA SER A 54 9.22 -14.42 9.40
C SER A 54 10.31 -15.39 9.90
N VAL A 55 10.33 -16.62 9.39
CA VAL A 55 11.39 -17.60 9.71
C VAL A 55 12.69 -17.24 8.99
N GLU A 56 12.58 -16.78 7.75
CA GLU A 56 13.70 -16.42 6.88
C GLU A 56 14.22 -15.00 7.20
N ASP A 57 13.32 -14.09 7.55
CA ASP A 57 13.60 -12.69 7.85
C ASP A 57 12.88 -12.23 9.13
N LYS A 58 13.65 -12.02 10.20
CA LYS A 58 13.11 -11.58 11.49
C LYS A 58 12.67 -10.12 11.50
N LEU A 59 13.12 -9.31 10.55
CA LEU A 59 12.74 -7.89 10.46
C LEU A 59 11.35 -7.72 9.86
N ILE A 60 10.88 -8.64 9.02
CA ILE A 60 9.52 -8.53 8.44
C ILE A 60 8.44 -8.52 9.51
N VAL A 61 8.65 -9.23 10.63
CA VAL A 61 7.71 -9.24 11.76
C VAL A 61 7.59 -7.87 12.41
N LYS A 62 8.68 -7.09 12.39
CA LYS A 62 8.71 -5.74 12.96
C LYS A 62 7.77 -4.79 12.24
N LEU A 63 7.49 -5.02 10.95
CA LEU A 63 6.48 -4.26 10.21
C LEU A 63 5.09 -4.40 10.84
N TYR A 64 4.78 -5.57 11.40
CA TYR A 64 3.46 -5.93 11.91
C TYR A 64 3.33 -5.76 13.43
N THR A 65 4.31 -5.17 14.11
CA THR A 65 4.18 -4.88 15.55
C THR A 65 3.32 -3.63 15.77
N GLU A 66 2.72 -3.54 16.95
CA GLU A 66 1.83 -2.43 17.31
C GLU A 66 2.54 -1.07 17.22
N GLU A 67 3.81 -1.01 17.63
CA GLU A 67 4.61 0.22 17.61
C GLU A 67 4.81 0.75 16.18
N SER A 68 5.17 -0.14 15.25
CA SER A 68 5.34 0.22 13.84
C SER A 68 4.01 0.66 13.22
N GLN A 69 2.92 -0.07 13.48
CA GLN A 69 1.61 0.23 12.94
C GLN A 69 1.07 1.57 13.44
N MET A 70 1.25 1.89 14.72
CA MET A 70 0.86 3.18 15.29
C MET A 70 1.67 4.33 14.67
N CYS A 71 3.00 4.17 14.56
CA CYS A 71 3.85 5.15 13.89
C CYS A 71 3.39 5.43 12.45
N PHE A 72 3.12 4.40 11.66
CA PHE A 72 2.66 4.56 10.26
C PHE A 72 1.26 5.14 10.15
N TYR A 73 0.37 4.79 11.08
CA TYR A 73 -0.96 5.37 11.12
C TYR A 73 -0.91 6.88 11.38
N ASP A 74 -0.16 7.29 12.40
CA ASP A 74 -0.02 8.70 12.78
C ASP A 74 0.72 9.53 11.73
N LYS A 75 1.68 8.90 11.04
CA LYS A 75 2.53 9.56 10.03
C LYS A 75 2.07 9.28 8.60
N PHE A 76 0.85 8.78 8.44
CA PHE A 76 0.28 8.42 7.14
C PHE A 76 0.32 9.59 6.14
N GLY A 77 -0.06 10.80 6.55
CA GLY A 77 -0.07 11.97 5.66
C GLY A 77 1.30 12.25 5.04
N LEU A 78 2.37 12.16 5.84
CA LEU A 78 3.75 12.35 5.39
C LEU A 78 4.23 11.19 4.51
N LEU A 79 4.08 9.95 4.98
CA LEU A 79 4.61 8.77 4.29
C LEU A 79 3.88 8.53 2.97
N GLY A 80 2.56 8.74 2.94
CA GLY A 80 1.75 8.71 1.74
C GLY A 80 2.12 9.82 0.75
N ALA A 81 2.36 11.04 1.23
CA ALA A 81 2.80 12.16 0.39
C ALA A 81 4.15 11.88 -0.28
N ILE A 82 5.14 11.39 0.48
CA ILE A 82 6.45 11.01 -0.05
C ILE A 82 6.28 9.91 -1.11
N PHE A 83 5.56 8.84 -0.79
CA PHE A 83 5.37 7.73 -1.72
C PHE A 83 4.66 8.19 -3.00
N GLN A 84 3.53 8.89 -2.90
CA GLN A 84 2.79 9.35 -4.07
C GLN A 84 3.59 10.32 -4.94
N ASN A 85 4.38 11.22 -4.32
CA ASN A 85 5.14 12.22 -5.06
C ASN A 85 6.34 11.62 -5.82
N ARG A 86 6.91 10.54 -5.29
CA ARG A 86 8.15 9.94 -5.80
C ARG A 86 7.94 8.64 -6.57
N SER A 87 6.73 8.08 -6.53
CA SER A 87 6.38 6.87 -7.27
C SER A 87 6.08 7.15 -8.73
N LEU A 88 6.38 6.15 -9.56
CA LEU A 88 5.97 6.09 -10.94
C LEU A 88 4.63 5.38 -11.05
N THR A 89 3.84 5.73 -12.07
CA THR A 89 2.63 4.98 -12.40
C THR A 89 3.02 3.89 -13.40
N ASN A 90 2.98 2.62 -13.00
CA ASN A 90 3.20 1.51 -13.92
C ASN A 90 1.89 1.18 -14.65
N ASN A 91 1.93 1.23 -15.99
CA ASN A 91 0.84 0.84 -16.88
C ASN A 91 -0.55 1.40 -16.53
N SER A 92 -0.61 2.58 -15.89
CA SER A 92 -1.83 3.27 -15.47
C SER A 92 -2.63 2.62 -14.33
N ILE A 93 -2.13 1.56 -13.69
CA ILE A 93 -2.92 0.76 -12.73
C ILE A 93 -2.34 0.82 -11.31
N HIS A 94 -1.02 0.83 -11.15
CA HIS A 94 -0.38 0.79 -9.82
C HIS A 94 0.73 1.83 -9.66
N LEU A 95 0.75 2.49 -8.50
CA LEU A 95 1.87 3.32 -8.06
C LEU A 95 2.98 2.41 -7.52
N GLY A 96 4.18 2.57 -8.06
CA GLY A 96 5.37 1.86 -7.62
C GLY A 96 6.54 2.80 -7.50
N LEU A 97 7.26 2.72 -6.39
CA LEU A 97 8.44 3.54 -6.12
C LEU A 97 9.69 2.81 -6.61
N PRO A 98 10.47 3.36 -7.57
CA PRO A 98 11.73 2.75 -7.95
C PRO A 98 12.64 2.58 -6.75
N PHE A 99 13.31 1.44 -6.67
CA PHE A 99 14.21 1.14 -5.56
C PHE A 99 15.31 2.19 -5.36
N ASP A 100 15.91 2.67 -6.46
CA ASP A 100 16.92 3.74 -6.42
C ASP A 100 16.36 5.06 -5.85
N GLU A 101 15.07 5.31 -6.07
CA GLU A 101 14.38 6.49 -5.54
C GLU A 101 14.15 6.38 -4.03
N PHE A 102 13.83 5.20 -3.50
CA PHE A 102 13.79 4.97 -2.05
C PHE A 102 15.11 5.36 -1.39
N ALA A 103 16.23 4.91 -1.97
CA ALA A 103 17.54 5.18 -1.41
C ALA A 103 17.93 6.66 -1.54
N LEU A 104 17.48 7.34 -2.60
CA LEU A 104 17.60 8.79 -2.73
C LEU A 104 16.80 9.53 -1.65
N ILE A 105 15.57 9.12 -1.36
CA ILE A 105 14.73 9.69 -0.29
C ILE A 105 15.47 9.62 1.06
N MET A 106 16.02 8.46 1.40
CA MET A 106 16.80 8.29 2.63
C MET A 106 18.00 9.23 2.67
N SER A 107 18.81 9.25 1.60
CA SER A 107 19.99 10.11 1.49
C SER A 107 19.66 11.60 1.63
N GLN A 108 18.58 12.05 0.98
CA GLN A 108 18.10 13.44 1.03
C GLN A 108 17.59 13.84 2.41
N ALA A 109 17.07 12.90 3.19
CA ALA A 109 16.68 13.10 4.58
C ALA A 109 17.88 13.11 5.56
N GLY A 110 19.11 12.91 5.04
CA GLY A 110 20.31 12.82 5.86
C GLY A 110 20.50 11.45 6.50
N ILE A 111 19.79 10.43 6.01
CA ILE A 111 19.90 9.04 6.43
C ILE A 111 20.79 8.36 5.38
N ALA A 112 21.90 7.75 5.78
CA ALA A 112 22.92 7.20 4.87
C ALA A 112 23.84 8.23 4.17
N GLN A 113 24.09 9.39 4.78
CA GLN A 113 25.17 10.25 4.31
C GLN A 113 26.53 9.62 4.66
N ASN A 114 27.37 9.40 3.65
CA ASN A 114 28.81 9.29 3.89
C ASN A 114 29.32 10.67 4.33
N ASP A 115 30.11 10.74 5.40
CA ASP A 115 30.68 11.98 5.94
C ASP A 115 31.47 12.80 4.89
N GLU A 116 31.86 12.18 3.77
CA GLU A 116 32.56 12.81 2.65
C GLU A 116 31.66 13.64 1.71
N VAL A 117 30.32 13.54 1.80
CA VAL A 117 29.41 14.22 0.86
C VAL A 117 28.52 15.22 1.62
N LYS A 118 29.12 16.35 1.99
CA LYS A 118 28.42 17.52 2.57
C LYS A 118 27.88 18.51 1.54
N GLU A 119 28.01 18.24 0.24
CA GLU A 119 27.46 19.10 -0.81
C GLU A 119 26.14 18.55 -1.33
N GLU A 120 25.19 19.46 -1.63
CA GLU A 120 23.89 19.15 -2.21
C GLU A 120 24.02 18.14 -3.36
N VAL A 121 23.52 16.93 -3.13
CA VAL A 121 23.58 15.84 -4.09
C VAL A 121 22.75 16.22 -5.31
N LYS A 122 23.42 16.57 -6.41
CA LYS A 122 22.78 16.70 -7.73
C LYS A 122 22.42 15.32 -8.25
N GLU A 123 21.26 15.19 -8.90
CA GLU A 123 20.68 13.96 -9.46
C GLU A 123 21.67 13.05 -10.21
N GLY A 124 22.74 13.58 -10.81
CA GLY A 124 23.75 12.81 -11.54
C GLY A 124 24.80 12.06 -10.68
N GLN A 125 24.96 12.37 -9.40
CA GLN A 125 26.00 11.75 -8.53
C GLN A 125 25.48 10.62 -7.63
N ILE A 126 24.18 10.32 -7.72
CA ILE A 126 23.45 9.37 -6.87
C ILE A 126 24.10 7.97 -6.88
N LYS A 127 24.56 7.49 -8.05
CA LYS A 127 25.20 6.17 -8.19
C LYS A 127 26.47 5.95 -7.35
N LYS A 128 27.12 7.03 -6.86
CA LYS A 128 28.34 6.94 -6.06
C LYS A 128 28.06 6.95 -4.55
N ILE A 129 26.97 7.61 -4.12
CA ILE A 129 26.56 7.77 -2.71
C ILE A 129 25.83 6.52 -2.23
N LEU A 130 25.08 5.87 -3.11
CA LEU A 130 24.31 4.65 -2.83
C LEU A 130 25.16 3.44 -2.39
N LYS A 131 26.49 3.47 -2.50
CA LYS A 131 27.31 2.26 -2.27
C LYS A 131 27.54 1.86 -0.81
N SER A 132 27.21 2.68 0.20
CA SER A 132 27.92 2.53 1.50
C SER A 132 27.31 1.59 2.54
N GLU A 133 26.00 1.43 2.70
CA GLU A 133 25.44 0.53 3.75
C GLU A 133 23.93 0.36 3.59
N VAL A 134 23.24 1.44 3.22
CA VAL A 134 21.80 1.42 2.98
C VAL A 134 21.42 0.57 1.77
N MET A 135 22.18 0.52 0.67
CA MET A 135 21.87 -0.44 -0.40
C MET A 135 21.96 -1.90 0.05
N GLN A 136 22.86 -2.24 1.00
CA GLN A 136 22.91 -3.61 1.55
C GLN A 136 21.69 -3.90 2.43
N ILE A 137 21.26 -2.91 3.22
CA ILE A 137 20.02 -2.99 4.04
C ILE A 137 18.80 -3.17 3.14
N LEU A 138 18.77 -2.47 2.01
CA LEU A 138 17.63 -2.46 1.09
C LEU A 138 17.61 -3.68 0.16
N GLN A 139 18.75 -4.28 -0.17
CA GLN A 139 18.82 -5.54 -0.91
C GLN A 139 18.14 -6.72 -0.18
N GLN A 140 17.83 -6.55 1.10
CA GLN A 140 17.10 -7.53 1.91
C GLN A 140 15.58 -7.30 1.88
N ILE A 141 15.10 -6.20 1.29
CA ILE A 141 13.66 -6.01 1.06
C ILE A 141 13.25 -6.98 -0.04
N ASP A 142 12.30 -7.83 0.29
CA ASP A 142 11.63 -8.69 -0.68
C ASP A 142 10.66 -7.81 -1.46
N VAL A 143 11.16 -7.19 -2.54
CA VAL A 143 10.30 -6.53 -3.51
C VAL A 143 9.47 -7.63 -4.13
N PHE A 144 8.15 -7.45 -4.27
CA PHE A 144 7.38 -8.32 -5.15
C PHE A 144 8.12 -8.36 -6.48
N ASP A 145 8.74 -9.51 -6.79
CA ASP A 145 9.18 -9.82 -8.13
C ASP A 145 7.89 -9.79 -8.93
N GLY A 146 7.56 -8.63 -9.51
CA GLY A 146 6.77 -8.64 -10.72
C GLY A 146 7.51 -9.59 -11.63
N ASP A 147 6.81 -10.59 -12.16
CA ASP A 147 7.34 -11.57 -13.11
C ASP A 147 7.77 -10.89 -14.44
N SER A 148 8.55 -9.80 -14.38
CA SER A 148 9.26 -9.25 -15.50
C SER A 148 10.45 -10.17 -15.73
N GLU A 149 10.29 -11.11 -16.67
CA GLU A 149 11.39 -11.89 -17.25
C GLU A 149 12.48 -11.00 -17.89
N ASP A 150 12.27 -9.69 -17.94
CA ASP A 150 13.22 -8.70 -18.43
C ASP A 150 14.00 -8.09 -17.25
N ASP A 151 15.28 -8.48 -17.13
CA ASP A 151 16.24 -7.93 -16.16
C ASP A 151 16.41 -6.39 -16.26
N ASN A 152 15.80 -5.75 -17.26
CA ASN A 152 15.83 -4.30 -17.45
C ASN A 152 14.65 -3.55 -16.80
N ASP A 153 13.64 -4.25 -16.28
CA ASP A 153 12.53 -3.57 -15.60
C ASP A 153 12.94 -3.13 -14.19
N PRO A 154 12.78 -1.83 -13.83
CA PRO A 154 13.17 -1.34 -12.53
C PRO A 154 12.29 -1.99 -11.45
N LYS A 155 12.91 -2.62 -10.44
CA LYS A 155 12.20 -3.13 -9.26
C LYS A 155 11.42 -1.99 -8.60
N LEU A 156 10.09 -2.11 -8.59
CA LEU A 156 9.18 -1.12 -8.02
C LEU A 156 8.66 -1.59 -6.66
N LEU A 157 8.90 -0.77 -5.63
CA LEU A 157 8.38 -0.96 -4.29
C LEU A 157 6.90 -0.56 -4.26
N THR A 158 6.06 -1.44 -3.71
CA THR A 158 4.71 -1.06 -3.29
C THR A 158 4.78 -0.15 -2.07
N TYR A 159 3.64 0.44 -1.66
CA TYR A 159 3.60 1.24 -0.44
C TYR A 159 3.98 0.42 0.80
N ILE A 160 3.62 -0.88 0.83
CA ILE A 160 3.99 -1.75 1.95
C ILE A 160 5.49 -2.01 1.97
N ASP A 161 6.11 -2.22 0.80
CA ASP A 161 7.56 -2.41 0.71
C ASP A 161 8.32 -1.13 1.08
N PHE A 162 7.76 0.04 0.76
CA PHE A 162 8.27 1.34 1.22
C PHE A 162 8.25 1.44 2.76
N LEU A 163 7.14 1.06 3.40
CA LEU A 163 7.06 1.03 4.87
C LEU A 163 8.02 0.01 5.48
N GLU A 164 8.13 -1.18 4.88
CA GLU A 164 9.11 -2.19 5.29
C GLU A 164 10.54 -1.67 5.21
N GLY A 165 10.88 -0.96 4.12
CA GLY A 165 12.17 -0.33 3.96
C GLY A 165 12.47 0.68 5.07
N ILE A 166 11.48 1.47 5.49
CA ILE A 166 11.63 2.38 6.64
C ILE A 166 11.92 1.60 7.94
N VAL A 167 11.20 0.49 8.19
CA VAL A 167 11.46 -0.37 9.36
C VAL A 167 12.88 -0.93 9.34
N ARG A 168 13.33 -1.42 8.19
CA ARG A 168 14.68 -1.99 8.06
C ARG A 168 15.76 -0.94 8.27
N VAL A 169 15.59 0.24 7.68
CA VAL A 169 16.48 1.38 7.90
C VAL A 169 16.51 1.72 9.40
N ALA A 170 15.35 1.89 10.05
CA ALA A 170 15.29 2.15 11.48
C ALA A 170 15.91 1.02 12.33
N ALA A 171 15.78 -0.25 11.93
CA ALA A 171 16.33 -1.36 12.67
C ALA A 171 17.85 -1.50 12.54
N LEU A 172 18.42 -1.11 11.40
CA LEU A 172 19.81 -1.38 11.03
C LEU A 172 20.69 -0.12 10.97
N TYR A 173 20.11 1.07 11.01
CA TYR A 173 20.86 2.32 11.00
C TYR A 173 21.83 2.39 12.21
N PRO A 174 23.09 2.81 12.02
CA PRO A 174 24.09 2.85 13.08
C PRO A 174 23.87 4.06 13.99
N PHE A 175 22.94 3.97 14.93
CA PHE A 175 22.65 5.03 15.92
C PHE A 175 23.82 5.29 16.89
N GLY A 176 24.84 4.43 16.92
CA GLY A 176 25.94 4.45 17.88
C GLY A 176 25.48 4.07 19.30
N ASP A 177 26.28 4.42 20.31
CA ASP A 177 26.00 4.13 21.74
C ASP A 177 24.96 5.09 22.37
N ARG A 178 24.01 5.57 21.56
CA ARG A 178 23.01 6.54 21.99
C ARG A 178 21.85 5.81 22.67
N GLU A 179 21.78 5.91 24.00
CA GLU A 179 20.71 5.31 24.81
C GLU A 179 19.31 5.80 24.43
N GLU A 180 19.18 6.99 23.84
CA GLU A 180 17.93 7.58 23.33
C GLU A 180 17.28 6.78 22.19
N TYR A 181 18.02 5.86 21.54
CA TYR A 181 17.49 5.00 20.46
C TYR A 181 17.54 3.53 20.89
N SER A 182 16.96 3.22 22.04
CA SER A 182 16.96 1.87 22.61
C SER A 182 15.85 0.98 22.05
N SER A 183 14.67 1.55 21.75
CA SER A 183 13.53 0.83 21.21
C SER A 183 13.42 0.96 19.68
N LEU A 184 12.59 0.11 19.04
CA LEU A 184 12.27 0.28 17.62
C LEU A 184 11.45 1.54 17.38
N GLU A 185 10.55 1.89 18.31
CA GLU A 185 9.73 3.09 18.25
C GLU A 185 10.59 4.35 18.18
N ASP A 186 11.60 4.48 19.06
CA ASP A 186 12.52 5.62 19.05
C ASP A 186 13.29 5.73 17.73
N LYS A 187 13.73 4.59 17.20
CA LYS A 187 14.47 4.51 15.94
C LYS A 187 13.60 4.86 14.74
N LEU A 188 12.35 4.38 14.71
CA LEU A 188 11.37 4.74 13.68
C LEU A 188 11.05 6.23 13.75
N ASN A 189 10.79 6.76 14.94
CA ASN A 189 10.53 8.18 15.15
C ASN A 189 11.70 9.04 14.69
N TYR A 190 12.95 8.63 14.91
CA TYR A 190 14.11 9.31 14.36
C TYR A 190 14.06 9.38 12.84
N VAL A 191 13.87 8.23 12.17
CA VAL A 191 13.83 8.15 10.70
C VAL A 191 12.69 9.02 10.16
N VAL A 192 11.50 8.91 10.74
CA VAL A 192 10.33 9.69 10.29
C VAL A 192 10.52 11.18 10.54
N THR A 193 11.11 11.59 11.66
CA THR A 193 11.41 13.01 11.93
C THR A 193 12.38 13.59 10.89
N LYS A 194 13.37 12.80 10.43
CA LYS A 194 14.27 13.19 9.36
C LYS A 194 13.55 13.34 8.03
N LEU A 195 12.64 12.42 7.70
CA LEU A 195 11.80 12.51 6.51
C LEU A 195 10.87 13.73 6.58
N GLU A 196 10.27 14.00 7.74
CA GLU A 196 9.38 15.14 7.98
C GLU A 196 10.11 16.47 7.78
N ALA A 197 11.32 16.59 8.33
CA ALA A 197 12.14 17.78 8.14
C ALA A 197 12.49 18.05 6.67
N LYS A 198 12.59 16.99 5.83
CA LYS A 198 12.96 17.11 4.42
C LYS A 198 11.76 17.27 3.48
N PHE A 199 10.66 16.59 3.77
CA PHE A 199 9.53 16.39 2.85
C PHE A 199 8.18 16.81 3.44
N GLY A 200 8.16 17.40 4.63
CA GLY A 200 6.92 17.85 5.28
C GLY A 200 6.10 18.84 4.46
N ASN A 201 6.75 19.57 3.55
CA ASN A 201 6.06 20.47 2.62
C ASN A 201 5.16 19.75 1.59
N LEU A 202 5.27 18.43 1.44
CA LEU A 202 4.43 17.64 0.54
C LEU A 202 3.05 17.30 1.15
N VAL A 203 2.91 17.42 2.48
CA VAL A 203 1.74 16.92 3.21
C VAL A 203 0.46 17.66 2.82
N ASP A 204 0.49 18.99 2.83
CA ASP A 204 -0.70 19.82 2.58
C ASP A 204 -1.35 19.52 1.22
N ASP A 205 -0.54 19.37 0.18
CA ASP A 205 -1.03 19.10 -1.18
C ASP A 205 -1.54 17.66 -1.31
N PHE A 206 -0.88 16.71 -0.64
CA PHE A 206 -1.35 15.33 -0.57
C PHE A 206 -2.71 15.21 0.14
N GLU A 207 -2.89 15.87 1.28
CA GLU A 207 -4.15 15.85 2.02
C GLU A 207 -5.31 16.51 1.25
N LYS A 208 -5.03 17.60 0.52
CA LYS A 208 -6.01 18.20 -0.41
C LYS A 208 -6.38 17.22 -1.53
N SER A 209 -5.39 16.55 -2.13
CA SER A 209 -5.63 15.53 -3.16
C SER A 209 -6.49 14.38 -2.64
N LEU A 210 -6.24 13.90 -1.42
CA LEU A 210 -7.07 12.87 -0.78
C LEU A 210 -8.50 13.36 -0.56
N SER A 211 -8.66 14.57 -0.02
CA SER A 211 -9.97 15.16 0.24
C SER A 211 -10.79 15.33 -1.04
N ALA A 212 -10.15 15.79 -2.12
CA ALA A 212 -10.80 15.93 -3.43
C ALA A 212 -11.26 14.57 -3.98
N LYS A 213 -10.42 13.53 -3.90
CA LYS A 213 -10.81 12.16 -4.29
C LYS A 213 -11.96 11.62 -3.44
N ASP A 214 -11.95 11.87 -2.13
CA ASP A 214 -13.04 11.46 -1.25
C ASP A 214 -14.36 12.17 -1.61
N GLU A 215 -14.32 13.42 -2.04
CA GLU A 215 -15.49 14.15 -2.55
C GLU A 215 -15.97 13.62 -3.90
N GLU A 216 -15.06 13.31 -4.84
CA GLU A 216 -15.40 12.65 -6.11
C GLU A 216 -16.05 11.28 -5.88
N MET A 217 -15.55 10.51 -4.91
CA MET A 217 -16.10 9.20 -4.57
C MET A 217 -17.40 9.26 -3.77
N LYS A 218 -17.74 10.41 -3.16
CA LYS A 218 -19.04 10.65 -2.51
C LYS A 218 -20.19 10.83 -3.50
N PHE A 219 -19.96 10.73 -4.82
CA PHE A 219 -21.05 10.68 -5.78
C PHE A 219 -22.01 9.53 -5.41
N ALA A 220 -23.20 9.93 -4.97
CA ALA A 220 -24.25 9.04 -4.52
C ALA A 220 -24.50 7.97 -5.59
N CYS A 221 -24.53 6.70 -5.18
CA CYS A 221 -25.23 5.67 -5.94
C CYS A 221 -26.59 6.23 -6.31
N LYS A 222 -26.78 6.65 -7.56
CA LYS A 222 -28.11 6.86 -8.10
C LYS A 222 -28.76 5.48 -8.00
N MET A 223 -29.63 5.31 -7.02
CA MET A 223 -30.61 4.23 -7.07
C MET A 223 -31.29 4.36 -8.42
N VAL A 224 -30.94 3.47 -9.35
CA VAL A 224 -31.73 3.26 -10.54
C VAL A 224 -33.01 2.62 -10.01
N ILE A 225 -33.96 3.47 -9.62
CA ILE A 225 -35.34 3.03 -9.48
C ILE A 225 -35.71 2.62 -10.90
N ASN A 226 -35.66 1.32 -11.16
CA ASN A 226 -36.40 0.76 -12.27
C ASN A 226 -37.87 1.04 -11.95
N GLU A 227 -38.36 2.21 -12.37
CA GLU A 227 -39.76 2.37 -12.70
C GLU A 227 -39.98 1.45 -13.90
N ARG A 228 -40.06 0.14 -13.63
CA ARG A 228 -40.69 -0.79 -14.54
C ARG A 228 -42.14 -0.35 -14.59
N ASP A 229 -42.39 0.39 -15.65
CA ASP A 229 -43.58 0.40 -16.46
C ASP A 229 -44.05 -1.05 -16.72
N ASP A 230 -44.56 -1.72 -15.68
CA ASP A 230 -45.26 -2.99 -15.79
C ASP A 230 -46.75 -2.65 -15.82
N GLY A 231 -47.18 -2.19 -17.00
CA GLY A 231 -48.57 -2.16 -17.38
C GLY A 231 -49.18 -3.55 -17.37
N GLU A 232 -50.45 -3.57 -16.95
CA GLU A 232 -51.51 -4.53 -17.26
C GLU A 232 -51.62 -5.82 -16.41
N GLY A 233 -52.79 -5.95 -15.78
CA GLY A 233 -53.26 -7.25 -15.29
C GLY A 233 -54.42 -7.27 -14.29
N GLU A 234 -55.40 -6.34 -14.32
CA GLU A 234 -56.66 -6.55 -13.56
C GLU A 234 -57.72 -7.21 -14.45
N SER A 235 -57.95 -8.47 -14.11
CA SER A 235 -59.01 -9.38 -14.56
C SER A 235 -60.41 -8.86 -14.27
N GLY A 236 -61.32 -8.98 -15.26
CA GLY A 236 -62.76 -8.85 -15.06
C GLY A 236 -63.52 -9.41 -16.26
N GLU A 237 -63.92 -10.68 -16.16
CA GLU A 237 -64.79 -11.39 -17.11
C GLU A 237 -66.21 -10.78 -17.19
N GLU A 238 -66.83 -11.10 -18.32
CA GLU A 238 -68.12 -10.70 -18.89
C GLU A 238 -69.36 -10.88 -17.97
N GLY A 239 -70.44 -10.13 -18.26
CA GLY A 239 -71.78 -10.52 -17.78
C GLY A 239 -72.90 -9.46 -17.82
N GLU A 240 -73.54 -9.34 -18.98
CA GLU A 240 -75.00 -9.18 -19.20
C GLU A 240 -75.74 -7.92 -18.71
N ASP A 241 -76.10 -7.07 -19.70
CA ASP A 241 -77.12 -6.02 -19.60
C ASP A 241 -78.50 -6.58 -20.00
N TYR A 242 -79.50 -6.30 -19.17
CA TYR A 242 -80.89 -6.75 -19.34
C TYR A 242 -81.64 -5.80 -20.26
N GLY A 243 -82.21 -6.34 -21.34
CA GLY A 243 -83.31 -5.75 -22.11
C GLY A 243 -84.58 -6.57 -21.97
#